data_AF-A0A353Q0R8-F1
#
_entry.id   AF-A0A353Q0R8-F1
#
_cell.length_a   1.000
_cell.length_b   1.000
_cell.length_c   1.000
_cell.angle_alpha   90.00
_cell.angle_beta   90.00
_cell.angle_gamma   90.00
#
_symmetry.space_group_name_H-M   'P 1'
#
loop_
_entity.id
_entity.type
_entity.pdbx_description
1 polymer ?
#
loop_
_entity_poly.entity_id
_entity_poly.type
_entity_poly.pdbx_seq_one_letter_code
_entity_poly.pdbx_strand_id
1 'polypeptide(L)'
;MENNIVLQDIISNVEKVMVGKRGTIEKIIICLISGGHVLIEDVPGVGKTVLVHSIAKSINCDFKRIQFTPDLLPSDITGVSIYNQKTGEFEFKKGPIMGQIILADEINRTSPKTQASLLEAMEEHQITVDGVTYKLKEPFMVLATQ
;
A
#
# COMPACT_ATOMS: atom_id res chain seq x y z
N MET A 1 2.58 11.19 -26.76
CA MET A 1 2.17 12.55 -26.32
C MET A 1 1.06 12.46 -25.27
N GLU A 2 0.03 11.64 -25.47
CA GLU A 2 -1.09 11.43 -24.54
C GLU A 2 -0.68 11.02 -23.11
N ASN A 3 0.25 10.06 -22.97
CA ASN A 3 0.74 9.63 -21.64
C ASN A 3 1.42 10.75 -20.84
N ASN A 4 2.05 11.73 -21.51
CA ASN A 4 2.70 12.84 -20.82
C ASN A 4 1.64 13.79 -20.23
N ILE A 5 0.52 13.98 -20.95
CA ILE A 5 -0.61 14.80 -20.47
C ILE A 5 -1.22 14.18 -19.21
N VAL A 6 -1.49 12.86 -19.23
CA VAL A 6 -2.04 12.15 -18.07
C VAL A 6 -1.14 12.23 -16.85
N LEU A 7 0.19 12.09 -17.02
CA LEU A 7 1.13 12.20 -15.90
C LEU A 7 1.14 13.62 -15.32
N GLN A 8 1.11 14.66 -16.16
CA GLN A 8 1.01 16.04 -15.70
C GLN A 8 -0.31 16.29 -14.95
N ASP A 9 -1.42 15.74 -15.44
CA ASP A 9 -2.73 15.89 -14.79
C ASP A 9 -2.75 15.26 -13.39
N ILE A 10 -2.14 14.07 -13.24
CA ILE A 10 -1.99 13.42 -11.92
C ILE A 10 -1.15 14.29 -10.99
N ILE A 11 0.01 14.78 -11.45
CA ILE A 11 0.90 15.63 -10.64
C ILE A 11 0.15 16.90 -10.20
N SER A 12 -0.46 17.60 -11.16
CA SER A 12 -1.21 18.83 -10.88
C SER A 12 -2.40 18.60 -9.95
N ASN A 13 -3.04 17.44 -10.01
CA ASN A 13 -4.13 17.12 -9.09
C ASN A 13 -3.64 16.91 -7.64
N VAL A 14 -2.48 16.27 -7.47
CA VAL A 14 -1.84 16.11 -6.15
C VAL A 14 -1.34 17.45 -5.60
N GLU A 15 -0.79 18.32 -6.45
CA GLU A 15 -0.29 19.65 -6.05
C GLU A 15 -1.38 20.57 -5.48
N LYS A 16 -2.67 20.33 -5.80
CA LYS A 16 -3.79 21.06 -5.19
C LYS A 16 -3.90 20.87 -3.68
N VAL A 17 -3.39 19.76 -3.15
CA VAL A 17 -3.43 19.42 -1.72
C VAL A 17 -2.05 19.33 -1.07
N MET A 18 -0.98 19.28 -1.89
CA MET A 18 0.41 19.12 -1.46
C MET A 18 1.32 20.17 -2.12
N VAL A 19 1.53 21.28 -1.42
CA VAL A 19 2.32 22.41 -1.93
C VAL A 19 3.82 22.16 -1.76
N GLY A 20 4.62 22.48 -2.79
CA GLY A 20 6.09 22.49 -2.70
C GLY A 20 6.77 21.12 -2.70
N LYS A 21 6.05 20.04 -3.06
CA LYS A 21 6.55 18.66 -3.06
C LYS A 21 6.63 18.01 -4.45
N ARG A 22 6.61 18.81 -5.52
CA ARG A 22 6.56 18.34 -6.92
C ARG A 22 7.57 17.23 -7.24
N GLY A 23 8.85 17.45 -6.93
CA GLY A 23 9.89 16.46 -7.24
C GLY A 23 9.70 15.12 -6.51
N THR A 24 9.10 15.12 -5.32
CA THR A 24 8.73 13.89 -4.60
C THR A 24 7.56 13.20 -5.28
N ILE A 25 6.53 13.97 -5.66
CA ILE A 25 5.35 13.46 -6.37
C ILE A 25 5.77 12.79 -7.69
N GLU A 26 6.62 13.45 -8.48
CA GLU A 26 7.15 12.91 -9.74
C GLU A 26 7.89 11.59 -9.53
N LYS A 27 8.77 11.50 -8.53
CA LYS A 27 9.48 10.25 -8.20
C LYS A 27 8.55 9.11 -7.81
N ILE A 28 7.52 9.40 -7.01
CA ILE A 28 6.54 8.40 -6.61
C ILE A 28 5.74 7.90 -7.82
N ILE A 29 5.32 8.80 -8.70
CA ILE A 29 4.59 8.43 -9.92
C ILE A 29 5.47 7.62 -10.87
N ILE A 30 6.74 7.99 -11.04
CA ILE A 30 7.72 7.22 -11.82
C ILE A 30 7.85 5.80 -11.22
N CYS A 31 8.00 5.69 -9.91
CA CYS A 31 8.09 4.40 -9.23
C CYS A 31 6.83 3.55 -9.45
N LEU A 32 5.64 4.15 -9.32
CA LEU A 32 4.36 3.49 -9.55
C LEU A 32 4.26 2.90 -10.98
N ILE A 33 4.56 3.68 -12.01
CA ILE A 33 4.48 3.21 -13.40
C ILE A 33 5.57 2.18 -13.74
N SER A 34 6.65 2.15 -12.97
CA SER A 34 7.69 1.12 -13.06
C SER A 34 7.37 -0.14 -12.23
N GLY A 35 6.23 -0.20 -11.55
CA GLY A 35 5.85 -1.34 -10.69
C GLY A 35 6.69 -1.45 -9.42
N GLY A 36 7.30 -0.36 -8.96
CA GLY A 36 8.14 -0.33 -7.77
C GLY A 36 7.41 0.09 -6.50
N HIS A 37 8.12 -0.03 -5.38
CA HIS A 37 7.69 0.41 -4.06
C HIS A 37 8.61 1.52 -3.54
N VAL A 38 8.11 2.36 -2.63
CA VAL A 38 8.86 3.50 -2.09
C VAL A 38 9.10 3.33 -0.60
N LEU A 39 10.34 3.57 -0.16
CA LEU A 39 10.68 3.77 1.24
C LEU A 39 10.88 5.26 1.51
N ILE A 40 10.15 5.81 2.48
CA ILE A 40 10.17 7.22 2.85
C ILE A 40 10.90 7.40 4.18
N GLU A 41 12.16 7.82 4.09
CA GLU A 41 12.96 8.31 5.21
C GLU A 41 12.64 9.79 5.43
N ASP A 42 11.69 10.10 6.31
CA ASP A 42 11.35 11.50 6.62
C ASP A 42 10.74 11.59 8.02
N VAL A 43 10.84 12.77 8.61
CA VAL A 43 10.30 13.09 9.95
C VAL A 43 8.77 12.92 9.99
N PRO A 44 8.21 12.47 11.13
CA PRO A 44 6.77 12.39 11.31
C PRO A 44 6.09 13.75 11.07
N GLY A 45 4.85 13.73 10.56
CA GLY A 45 4.04 14.96 10.41
C GLY A 45 4.18 15.72 9.09
N VAL A 46 4.99 15.25 8.14
CA VAL A 46 5.18 15.88 6.81
C VAL A 46 4.06 15.60 5.79
N GLY A 47 2.91 15.12 6.25
CA GLY A 47 1.73 14.90 5.39
C GLY A 47 1.78 13.64 4.52
N LYS A 48 2.62 12.64 4.84
CA LYS A 48 2.73 11.37 4.06
C LYS A 48 1.37 10.75 3.74
N THR A 49 0.45 10.70 4.71
CA THR A 49 -0.92 10.22 4.50
C THR A 49 -1.67 10.97 3.41
N VAL A 50 -1.61 12.31 3.41
CA VAL A 50 -2.27 13.14 2.40
C VAL A 50 -1.65 12.93 1.02
N LEU A 51 -0.32 12.80 0.96
CA LEU A 51 0.41 12.55 -0.28
C LEU A 51 0.00 11.20 -0.89
N VAL A 52 0.08 10.12 -0.12
CA VAL A 52 -0.26 8.78 -0.63
C VAL A 52 -1.74 8.68 -1.01
N HIS A 53 -2.63 9.22 -0.16
CA HIS A 53 -4.06 9.19 -0.42
C HIS A 53 -4.47 10.02 -1.65
N SER A 54 -3.84 11.18 -1.87
CA SER A 54 -4.11 12.02 -3.04
C SER A 54 -3.61 11.40 -4.34
N ILE A 55 -2.48 10.69 -4.31
CA ILE A 55 -2.02 9.88 -5.45
C ILE A 55 -3.07 8.81 -5.76
N ALA A 56 -3.47 7.99 -4.78
CA ALA A 56 -4.46 6.92 -4.96
C ALA A 56 -5.77 7.44 -5.56
N LYS A 57 -6.29 8.57 -5.05
CA LYS A 57 -7.48 9.23 -5.60
C LYS A 57 -7.30 9.72 -7.03
N SER A 58 -6.13 10.25 -7.38
CA SER A 58 -5.86 10.80 -8.71
C SER A 58 -5.83 9.71 -9.80
N ILE A 59 -5.58 8.46 -9.41
CA ILE A 59 -5.55 7.29 -10.31
C ILE A 59 -6.69 6.30 -10.06
N ASN A 60 -7.73 6.72 -9.33
CA ASN A 60 -8.91 5.91 -9.01
C ASN A 60 -8.58 4.52 -8.38
N CYS A 61 -7.58 4.49 -7.51
CA CYS A 61 -7.17 3.30 -6.77
C CYS A 61 -7.64 3.38 -5.31
N ASP A 62 -7.85 2.23 -4.67
CA ASP A 62 -8.13 2.21 -3.24
C ASP A 62 -6.87 2.49 -2.43
N PHE A 63 -7.08 3.11 -1.27
CA PHE A 63 -6.03 3.45 -0.32
C PHE A 63 -6.23 2.67 0.97
N LYS A 64 -5.16 2.03 1.45
CA LYS A 64 -5.11 1.40 2.77
C LYS A 64 -3.90 1.90 3.53
N ARG A 65 -4.03 1.92 4.86
CA ARG A 65 -2.96 2.28 5.78
C ARG A 65 -2.76 1.14 6.76
N ILE A 66 -1.51 0.74 6.95
CA ILE A 66 -1.08 -0.25 7.92
C ILE A 66 -0.10 0.45 8.85
N GLN A 67 -0.43 0.50 10.14
CA GLN A 67 0.50 0.98 11.15
C GLN A 67 1.22 -0.23 11.71
N PHE A 68 2.54 -0.25 11.61
CA PHE A 68 3.34 -1.33 12.16
C PHE A 68 3.56 -1.06 13.65
N THR A 69 3.18 -2.04 14.46
CA THR A 69 3.33 -2.04 15.91
C THR A 69 4.04 -3.34 16.35
N PRO A 70 4.63 -3.38 17.56
CA PRO A 70 5.35 -4.57 18.04
C PRO A 70 4.48 -5.82 18.12
N ASP A 71 3.17 -5.66 18.28
CA ASP A 71 2.15 -6.70 18.42
C ASP A 71 1.47 -7.09 17.10
N LEU A 72 1.73 -6.37 16.00
CA LEU A 72 1.14 -6.67 14.69
C LEU A 72 1.57 -8.05 14.19
N LEU A 73 0.60 -8.89 13.83
CA LEU A 73 0.83 -10.23 13.29
C LEU A 73 0.83 -10.24 11.76
N PRO A 74 1.49 -11.22 11.12
CA PRO A 74 1.41 -11.39 9.65
C PRO A 74 -0.02 -11.46 9.12
N SER A 75 -0.92 -12.13 9.85
CA SER A 75 -2.35 -12.26 9.49
C SER A 75 -3.11 -10.94 9.54
N ASP A 76 -2.64 -9.96 10.31
CA ASP A 76 -3.25 -8.62 10.33
C ASP A 76 -2.92 -7.84 9.05
N ILE A 77 -1.90 -8.26 8.30
CA ILE A 77 -1.49 -7.69 7.01
C ILE A 77 -2.17 -8.45 5.86
N THR A 78 -2.02 -9.77 5.82
CA THR A 78 -2.48 -10.63 4.71
C THR A 78 -3.97 -10.96 4.80
N GLY A 79 -4.50 -11.10 6.01
CA GLY A 79 -5.86 -11.52 6.29
C GLY A 79 -5.92 -12.88 6.97
N VAL A 80 -7.14 -13.31 7.28
CA VAL A 80 -7.39 -14.54 8.04
C VAL A 80 -8.69 -15.18 7.61
N SER A 81 -8.76 -16.52 7.64
CA SER A 81 -10.02 -17.23 7.44
C SER A 81 -10.80 -17.32 8.76
N ILE A 82 -12.03 -16.83 8.76
CA ILE A 82 -12.91 -16.83 9.93
C ILE A 82 -14.03 -17.82 9.70
N TYR A 83 -14.26 -18.71 10.67
CA TYR A 83 -15.38 -19.64 10.62
C TYR A 83 -16.72 -18.90 10.75
N ASN A 84 -17.56 -19.00 9.71
CA ASN A 84 -18.88 -18.42 9.70
C ASN A 84 -19.90 -19.45 10.22
N GLN A 85 -20.37 -19.25 11.45
CA GLN A 85 -21.31 -20.17 12.11
C GLN A 85 -22.64 -20.34 11.38
N LYS A 86 -23.06 -19.38 10.54
CA LYS A 86 -24.33 -19.47 9.80
C LYS A 86 -24.23 -20.38 8.59
N THR A 87 -23.07 -20.40 7.92
CA THR A 87 -22.85 -21.21 6.71
C THR A 87 -22.11 -22.51 7.01
N GLY A 88 -21.40 -22.59 8.14
CA GLY A 88 -20.54 -23.72 8.48
C GLY A 88 -19.22 -23.74 7.70
N GLU A 89 -18.85 -22.62 7.07
CA GLU A 89 -17.70 -22.50 6.19
C GLU A 89 -16.68 -21.48 6.71
N PHE A 90 -15.42 -21.67 6.34
CA PHE A 90 -14.37 -20.67 6.57
C PHE A 90 -14.44 -19.59 5.49
N GLU A 91 -14.63 -18.34 5.91
CA GLU A 91 -14.68 -17.17 5.03
C GLU A 91 -13.39 -16.36 5.16
N PHE A 92 -12.69 -16.14 4.04
CA PHE A 92 -11.49 -15.31 4.03
C PHE A 92 -11.84 -13.83 4.25
N LYS A 93 -11.35 -13.25 5.35
CA LYS A 93 -11.35 -11.81 5.59
C LYS A 93 -10.03 -11.23 5.11
N LYS A 94 -10.12 -10.51 3.99
CA LYS A 94 -9.00 -9.82 3.33
C LYS A 94 -8.30 -8.87 4.30
N GLY A 95 -6.99 -8.99 4.41
CA GLY A 95 -6.16 -8.02 5.11
C GLY A 95 -5.99 -6.72 4.31
N PRO A 96 -5.45 -5.67 4.94
CA PRO A 96 -5.25 -4.37 4.30
C PRO A 96 -4.28 -4.42 3.11
N ILE A 97 -3.40 -5.42 3.01
CA ILE A 97 -2.47 -5.56 1.87
C ILE A 97 -3.19 -5.82 0.54
N MET A 98 -4.43 -6.30 0.59
CA MET A 98 -5.27 -6.58 -0.60
C MET A 98 -5.80 -5.31 -1.30
N GLY A 99 -5.40 -4.11 -0.85
CA GLY A 99 -5.66 -2.86 -1.55
C GLY A 99 -4.61 -2.55 -2.62
N GLN A 100 -4.79 -1.45 -3.35
CA GLN A 100 -3.89 -1.04 -4.44
C GLN A 100 -2.74 -0.15 -3.96
N ILE A 101 -3.04 0.95 -3.25
CA ILE A 101 -2.03 1.88 -2.75
C ILE A 101 -1.99 1.80 -1.23
N ILE A 102 -0.87 1.30 -0.70
CA ILE A 102 -0.70 1.00 0.72
C ILE A 102 0.31 1.98 1.34
N LEU A 103 -0.08 2.65 2.41
CA LEU A 103 0.87 3.31 3.32
C LEU A 103 1.22 2.37 4.47
N ALA A 104 2.45 1.91 4.55
CA ALA A 104 2.97 1.06 5.62
C ALA A 104 3.85 1.89 6.57
N ASP A 105 3.28 2.33 7.69
CA ASP A 105 3.98 3.22 8.62
C ASP A 105 4.83 2.47 9.64
N GLU A 106 6.07 2.92 9.83
CA GLU A 106 7.03 2.48 10.85
C GLU A 106 7.33 0.98 10.79
N ILE A 107 7.65 0.46 9.60
CA ILE A 107 7.84 -0.97 9.34
C ILE A 107 8.88 -1.61 10.26
N ASN A 108 9.85 -0.83 10.75
CA ASN A 108 10.89 -1.22 11.69
C ASN A 108 10.40 -1.45 13.13
N ARG A 109 9.15 -1.12 13.48
CA ARG A 109 8.58 -1.32 14.83
C ARG A 109 7.97 -2.70 15.08
N THR A 110 7.97 -3.60 14.10
CA THR A 110 7.40 -4.95 14.23
C THR A 110 8.46 -6.05 14.13
N SER A 111 8.04 -7.30 14.32
CA SER A 111 8.93 -8.46 14.19
C SER A 111 9.40 -8.68 12.73
N PRO A 112 10.59 -9.28 12.51
CA PRO A 112 11.04 -9.65 11.17
C PRO A 112 10.05 -10.54 10.42
N LYS A 113 9.30 -11.40 11.13
CA LYS A 113 8.27 -12.27 10.54
C LYS A 113 7.10 -11.46 9.96
N THR A 114 6.65 -10.42 10.67
CA THR A 114 5.59 -9.53 10.20
C THR A 114 6.08 -8.68 9.02
N GLN A 115 7.31 -8.17 9.07
CA GLN A 115 7.91 -7.47 7.91
C GLN A 115 8.01 -8.37 6.68
N ALA A 116 8.43 -9.63 6.85
CA ALA A 116 8.54 -10.58 5.75
C ALA A 116 7.19 -10.78 5.03
N SER A 117 6.06 -10.78 5.74
CA SER A 117 4.74 -10.91 5.11
C SER A 117 4.37 -9.73 4.21
N LEU A 118 4.84 -8.52 4.52
CA LEU A 118 4.70 -7.36 3.64
C LEU A 118 5.59 -7.51 2.40
N LEU A 119 6.86 -7.89 2.60
CA LEU A 119 7.85 -8.02 1.53
C LEU A 119 7.50 -9.14 0.55
N GLU A 120 6.97 -10.27 1.03
CA GLU A 120 6.49 -11.36 0.20
C GLU A 120 5.35 -10.88 -0.71
N ALA A 121 4.38 -10.12 -0.16
CA ALA A 121 3.30 -9.56 -0.96
C ALA A 121 3.80 -8.56 -2.01
N MET A 122 4.84 -7.79 -1.69
CA MET A 122 5.49 -6.85 -2.62
C MET A 122 6.18 -7.57 -3.77
N GLU A 123 6.95 -8.62 -3.49
CA GLU A 123 7.70 -9.34 -4.53
C GLU A 123 6.79 -10.24 -5.38
N GLU A 124 5.88 -10.97 -4.76
CA GLU A 124 5.10 -12.03 -5.43
C GLU A 124 3.79 -11.51 -6.04
N HIS A 125 3.38 -10.27 -5.72
CA HIS A 125 2.09 -9.70 -6.15
C HIS A 125 0.87 -10.58 -5.78
N GLN A 126 1.02 -11.40 -4.75
CA GLN A 126 -0.02 -12.31 -4.25
C GLN A 126 0.24 -12.62 -2.77
N ILE A 127 -0.77 -13.16 -2.10
CA ILE A 127 -0.65 -13.69 -0.73
C ILE A 127 -1.23 -15.10 -0.68
N THR A 128 -0.74 -15.93 0.22
CA THR A 128 -1.32 -17.25 0.49
C THR A 128 -1.80 -17.33 1.93
N VAL A 129 -3.07 -17.67 2.12
CA VAL A 129 -3.70 -17.84 3.43
C VAL A 129 -4.42 -19.18 3.44
N ASP A 130 -4.09 -20.03 4.43
CA ASP A 130 -4.66 -21.37 4.60
C ASP A 130 -4.60 -22.25 3.32
N GLY A 131 -3.50 -22.13 2.57
CA GLY A 131 -3.28 -22.89 1.33
C GLY A 131 -4.00 -22.35 0.10
N VAL A 132 -4.72 -21.23 0.22
CA VAL A 132 -5.37 -20.54 -0.91
C VAL A 132 -4.61 -19.27 -1.26
N THR A 133 -4.22 -19.14 -2.53
CA THR A 133 -3.49 -17.98 -3.05
C THR A 133 -4.45 -16.94 -3.63
N TYR A 134 -4.27 -15.68 -3.23
CA TYR A 134 -5.04 -14.53 -3.68
C TYR A 134 -4.11 -13.53 -4.37
N LYS A 135 -4.40 -13.19 -5.62
CA LYS A 135 -3.66 -12.16 -6.35
C LYS A 135 -4.01 -10.78 -5.83
N LEU A 136 -3.00 -9.91 -5.74
CA LEU A 136 -3.20 -8.50 -5.42
C LEU A 136 -3.83 -7.77 -6.61
N LYS A 137 -4.50 -6.66 -6.31
CA LYS A 137 -5.18 -5.85 -7.33
C LYS A 137 -4.18 -4.88 -7.94
N GLU A 138 -4.13 -4.81 -9.26
CA GLU A 138 -3.23 -3.91 -9.99
C GLU A 138 -3.89 -2.55 -10.33
N PRO A 139 -3.13 -1.43 -10.31
CA PRO A 139 -1.74 -1.33 -9.86
C PRO A 139 -1.60 -1.57 -8.36
N PHE A 140 -0.51 -2.23 -7.94
CA PHE A 140 -0.15 -2.44 -6.54
C PHE A 140 1.12 -1.66 -6.18
N MET A 141 1.06 -0.84 -5.12
CA MET A 141 2.21 -0.07 -4.64
C MET A 141 2.18 0.06 -3.11
N VAL A 142 3.34 -0.11 -2.50
CA VAL A 142 3.57 0.10 -1.07
C VAL A 142 4.48 1.31 -0.91
N LEU A 143 4.05 2.26 -0.08
CA LEU A 143 4.85 3.37 0.39
C LEU A 143 5.11 3.13 1.87
N ALA A 144 6.33 2.72 2.20
CA ALA A 144 6.73 2.37 3.57
C ALA A 144 7.44 3.54 4.26
N THR A 145 7.36 3.58 5.59
CA THR A 145 8.16 4.49 6.43
C THR A 145 8.90 3.69 7.50
N GLN A 146 10.06 4.18 7.92
CA GLN A 146 10.88 3.60 8.98
C GLN A 146 11.42 4.72 9.88
#